data_AF-A0A839JS14-F1
#
_entry.id   AF-A0A839JS14-F1
#
_cell.length_a   1.000
_cell.length_b   1.000
_cell.length_c   1.000
_cell.angle_alpha   90.00
_cell.angle_beta   90.00
_cell.angle_gamma   90.00
#
_symmetry.space_group_name_H-M   'P 1'
#
loop_
_entity.id
_entity.type
_entity.pdbx_description
1 polymer ?
#
loop_
_entity_poly.entity_id
_entity_poly.type
_entity_poly.pdbx_seq_one_letter_code
_entity_poly.pdbx_strand_id
1 'polypeptide(L)'
;MYKITKNGQIVGFTELDPILNDGELAELVDYAEYEAWVEANKPKEPHFVTFEIPYALILGSQELKNKLVDIRLAYSQMETITKDGITYLSHIDITDVKEYLSKEEFAKFKGAGIKFPPEVEALFADKPKNEKPTA
;
A
#
# COMPACT_ATOMS: atom_id res chain seq x y z
N MET A 1 11.80 3.11 -30.22
CA MET A 1 10.47 2.54 -29.91
C MET A 1 9.45 3.67 -29.99
N TYR A 2 8.21 3.42 -30.38
CA TYR A 2 7.15 4.43 -30.35
C TYR A 2 6.32 4.28 -29.09
N LYS A 3 6.15 5.38 -28.37
CA LYS A 3 5.19 5.51 -27.27
C LYS A 3 3.89 6.07 -27.83
N ILE A 4 2.79 5.40 -27.58
CA ILE A 4 1.45 5.81 -28.01
C ILE A 4 0.73 6.41 -26.82
N THR A 5 0.18 7.60 -27.02
CA THR A 5 -0.61 8.32 -26.01
C THR A 5 -2.00 8.67 -26.52
N LYS A 6 -2.98 8.68 -25.63
CA LYS A 6 -4.35 9.12 -25.89
C LYS A 6 -4.83 9.96 -24.72
N ASN A 7 -5.31 11.17 -24.97
CA ASN A 7 -5.75 12.12 -23.93
C ASN A 7 -4.70 12.33 -22.81
N GLY A 8 -3.41 12.34 -23.17
CA GLY A 8 -2.30 12.52 -22.23
C GLY A 8 -1.93 11.28 -21.40
N GLN A 9 -2.55 10.13 -21.64
CA GLN A 9 -2.20 8.86 -20.99
C GLN A 9 -1.48 7.93 -21.97
N ILE A 10 -0.49 7.19 -21.47
CA ILE A 10 0.20 6.16 -22.25
C ILE A 10 -0.74 4.97 -22.42
N VAL A 11 -0.98 4.57 -23.67
CA VAL A 11 -1.84 3.44 -24.01
C VAL A 11 -1.06 2.24 -24.55
N GLY A 12 0.20 2.43 -24.95
CA GLY A 12 1.06 1.33 -25.37
C GLY A 12 2.39 1.76 -25.95
N PHE A 13 3.20 0.76 -26.29
CA PHE A 13 4.49 0.90 -26.96
C PHE A 13 4.59 -0.08 -28.13
N THR A 14 5.33 0.29 -29.17
CA THR A 14 5.61 -0.59 -30.32
C THR A 14 6.97 -0.31 -30.91
N GLU A 15 7.66 -1.34 -31.41
CA GLU A 15 8.91 -1.19 -32.17
C GLU A 15 8.66 -0.89 -33.66
N LEU A 16 7.45 -1.19 -34.14
CA LEU A 16 7.02 -0.94 -35.51
C LEU A 16 6.31 0.41 -35.61
N ASP A 17 6.29 1.01 -36.80
CA ASP A 17 5.51 2.21 -37.08
C ASP A 17 4.02 1.97 -36.71
N PRO A 18 3.46 2.72 -35.74
CA PRO A 18 2.12 2.46 -35.22
C PRO A 18 1.04 2.89 -36.21
N ILE A 19 -0.03 2.09 -36.29
CA ILE A 19 -1.31 2.53 -36.85
C ILE A 19 -2.10 3.18 -35.72
N LEU A 20 -2.31 4.49 -35.80
CA LEU A 20 -2.96 5.28 -34.75
C LEU A 20 -4.48 5.31 -34.94
N ASN A 21 -5.22 5.07 -33.85
CA ASN A 21 -6.66 5.33 -33.81
C ASN A 21 -6.95 6.82 -33.59
N ASP A 22 -8.22 7.21 -33.73
CA ASP A 22 -8.64 8.60 -33.53
C ASP A 22 -8.28 9.10 -32.12
N GLY A 23 -7.61 10.25 -32.07
CA GLY A 23 -7.08 10.88 -30.85
C GLY A 23 -5.80 10.28 -30.28
N GLU A 24 -5.15 9.33 -30.97
CA GLU A 24 -3.85 8.79 -30.56
C GLU A 24 -2.68 9.56 -31.20
N LEU A 25 -1.62 9.74 -30.42
CA LEU A 25 -0.36 10.33 -30.86
C LEU A 25 0.77 9.35 -30.59
N ALA A 26 1.70 9.22 -31.53
CA ALA A 26 2.95 8.48 -31.33
C ALA A 26 4.15 9.40 -31.34
N GLU A 27 5.09 9.15 -30.43
CA GLU A 27 6.39 9.78 -30.41
C GLU A 27 7.50 8.72 -30.28
N LEU A 28 8.64 8.98 -30.91
CA LEU A 28 9.80 8.12 -30.80
C LEU A 28 10.46 8.36 -29.43
N VAL A 29 10.56 7.30 -28.64
CA VAL A 29 11.16 7.32 -27.30
C VAL A 29 12.31 6.32 -27.20
N ASP A 30 13.15 6.57 -26.20
CA ASP A 30 14.19 5.63 -25.79
C ASP A 30 13.57 4.38 -25.14
N TYR A 31 14.27 3.25 -25.24
CA TYR A 31 13.85 2.00 -24.61
C TYR A 31 13.76 2.14 -23.08
N ALA A 32 14.58 3.00 -22.47
CA ALA A 32 14.52 3.31 -21.05
C ALA A 32 13.17 3.88 -20.59
N GLU A 33 12.44 4.61 -21.43
CA GLU A 33 11.08 5.09 -21.10
C GLU A 33 10.08 3.94 -21.03
N TYR A 34 10.21 2.95 -21.92
CA TYR A 34 9.40 1.74 -21.89
C TYR A 34 9.70 0.91 -20.64
N GLU A 35 10.97 0.69 -20.31
CA GLU A 35 11.34 -0.04 -19.09
C GLU A 35 10.82 0.65 -17.83
N ALA A 36 10.96 1.98 -17.74
CA ALA A 36 10.42 2.76 -16.63
C ALA A 36 8.89 2.66 -16.53
N TRP A 37 8.18 2.67 -17.67
CA TRP A 37 6.72 2.49 -17.68
C TRP A 37 6.33 1.07 -17.27
N VAL A 38 7.02 0.05 -17.78
CA VAL A 38 6.78 -1.34 -17.39
C VAL A 38 7.03 -1.53 -15.91
N GLU A 39 8.10 -1.00 -15.35
CA GLU A 39 8.43 -1.11 -13.94
C GLU A 39 7.43 -0.35 -13.06
N ALA A 40 7.00 0.84 -13.48
CA ALA A 40 5.98 1.62 -12.76
C ALA A 40 4.59 0.97 -12.78
N ASN A 41 4.25 0.23 -13.84
CA ASN A 41 2.95 -0.42 -14.02
C ASN A 41 2.98 -1.92 -13.73
N LYS A 42 4.14 -2.48 -13.39
CA LYS A 42 4.26 -3.89 -12.98
C LYS A 42 3.40 -4.06 -11.72
N PRO A 43 2.44 -5.02 -11.72
CA PRO A 43 1.72 -5.36 -10.51
C PRO A 43 2.76 -5.70 -9.43
N LYS A 44 2.79 -4.90 -8.37
CA LYS A 44 3.66 -5.20 -7.23
C LYS A 44 3.09 -6.45 -6.57
N GLU A 45 3.95 -7.42 -6.32
CA GLU A 45 3.53 -8.59 -5.56
C GLU A 45 3.03 -8.11 -4.19
N PRO A 46 1.87 -8.63 -3.74
CA PRO A 46 1.30 -8.18 -2.48
C PRO A 46 2.25 -8.54 -1.34
N HIS A 47 2.52 -7.57 -0.47
CA HIS A 47 3.37 -7.80 0.69
C HIS A 47 2.50 -7.86 1.92
N PHE A 48 2.23 -9.08 2.36
CA PHE A 48 1.37 -9.34 3.51
C PHE A 48 2.08 -9.18 4.84
N VAL A 49 1.43 -8.45 5.75
CA VAL A 49 1.87 -8.23 7.13
C VAL A 49 0.92 -8.86 8.13
N THR A 50 1.39 -9.04 9.37
CA THR A 50 0.62 -9.60 10.49
C THR A 50 0.67 -8.69 11.71
N PHE A 51 -0.49 -8.35 12.28
CA PHE A 51 -0.58 -7.58 13.53
C PHE A 51 -0.82 -8.51 14.72
N GLU A 52 -0.13 -8.27 15.84
CA GLU A 52 -0.38 -8.99 17.09
C GLU A 52 -1.21 -8.13 18.04
N ILE A 53 -2.42 -8.58 18.32
CA ILE A 53 -3.40 -7.84 19.10
C ILE A 53 -3.71 -8.63 20.38
N PRO A 54 -3.35 -8.13 21.57
CA PRO A 54 -3.77 -8.74 22.82
C PRO A 54 -5.29 -8.94 22.86
N TYR A 55 -5.74 -10.18 23.06
CA TYR A 55 -7.16 -10.53 22.99
C TYR A 55 -8.00 -9.75 24.03
N ALA A 56 -7.42 -9.45 25.20
CA ALA A 56 -8.05 -8.62 26.21
C ALA A 56 -8.38 -7.20 25.72
N LEU A 57 -7.53 -6.61 24.85
CA LEU A 57 -7.81 -5.30 24.25
C LEU A 57 -8.98 -5.36 23.29
N ILE A 58 -9.09 -6.44 22.51
CA ILE A 58 -10.24 -6.65 21.62
C ILE A 58 -11.51 -6.69 22.47
N LEU A 59 -11.55 -7.49 23.54
CA LEU A 59 -12.73 -7.59 24.39
C LEU A 59 -13.14 -6.24 25.02
N GLY A 60 -12.17 -5.44 25.44
CA GLY A 60 -12.38 -4.17 26.14
C GLY A 60 -12.59 -2.94 25.25
N SER A 61 -12.41 -3.03 23.92
CA SER A 61 -12.51 -1.88 23.02
C SER A 61 -13.50 -2.12 21.88
N GLN A 62 -14.68 -1.49 21.95
CA GLN A 62 -15.67 -1.56 20.88
C GLN A 62 -15.16 -0.91 19.59
N GLU A 63 -14.39 0.18 19.70
CA GLU A 63 -13.74 0.84 18.58
C GLU A 63 -12.80 -0.13 17.84
N LEU A 64 -11.96 -0.85 18.58
CA LEU A 64 -11.05 -1.83 17.99
C LEU A 64 -11.82 -2.98 17.33
N LYS A 65 -12.89 -3.49 17.95
CA LYS A 65 -13.74 -4.53 17.35
C LYS A 65 -14.32 -4.08 16.01
N ASN A 66 -14.90 -2.88 15.97
CA ASN A 66 -15.50 -2.35 14.74
C ASN A 66 -14.44 -2.21 13.65
N LYS A 67 -13.27 -1.67 13.99
CA LYS A 67 -12.16 -1.55 13.06
C LYS A 67 -11.71 -2.89 12.48
N LEU A 68 -11.59 -3.91 13.32
CA LEU A 68 -11.21 -5.26 12.88
C LEU A 68 -12.26 -5.86 11.95
N VAL A 69 -13.55 -5.60 12.20
CA VAL A 69 -14.64 -6.00 11.29
C VAL A 69 -14.52 -5.29 9.94
N ASP A 70 -14.26 -3.99 9.93
CA ASP A 70 -14.10 -3.21 8.69
C ASP A 70 -12.94 -3.73 7.84
N ILE A 71 -11.77 -3.94 8.46
CA ILE A 71 -10.59 -4.49 7.76
C ILE A 71 -10.92 -5.89 7.23
N ARG A 72 -11.62 -6.74 8.01
CA ARG A 72 -12.01 -8.09 7.57
C ARG A 72 -12.98 -8.09 6.39
N LEU A 73 -13.87 -7.09 6.30
CA LEU A 73 -14.77 -6.94 5.16
C LEU A 73 -14.03 -6.50 3.89
N ALA A 74 -12.94 -5.74 4.04
CA ALA A 74 -12.12 -5.29 2.92
C ALA A 74 -11.24 -6.41 2.31
N TYR A 75 -10.74 -7.35 3.13
CA TYR A 75 -9.88 -8.45 2.66
C TYR A 75 -10.55 -9.81 2.75
N SER A 76 -10.88 -10.37 1.59
CA SER A 76 -11.48 -11.70 1.46
C SER A 76 -10.54 -12.85 1.88
N GLN A 77 -9.22 -12.63 1.89
CA GLN A 77 -8.20 -13.62 2.25
C GLN A 77 -7.56 -13.39 3.62
N MET A 78 -8.14 -12.51 4.44
CA MET A 78 -7.59 -12.24 5.77
C MET A 78 -7.67 -13.46 6.68
N GLU A 79 -6.60 -13.71 7.43
CA GLU A 79 -6.56 -14.74 8.45
C GLU A 79 -6.59 -14.13 9.84
N THR A 80 -7.45 -14.66 10.71
CA THR A 80 -7.52 -14.28 12.12
C THR A 80 -7.37 -15.52 12.98
N ILE A 81 -6.31 -15.56 13.79
CA ILE A 81 -6.02 -16.70 14.68
C ILE A 81 -5.81 -16.15 16.08
N THR A 82 -6.48 -16.72 17.09
CA THR A 82 -6.22 -16.38 18.49
C THR A 82 -5.52 -17.55 19.18
N LYS A 83 -4.33 -17.30 19.72
CA LYS A 83 -3.52 -18.27 20.45
C LYS A 83 -2.76 -17.58 21.58
N ASP A 84 -2.69 -18.23 22.75
CA ASP A 84 -1.95 -17.75 23.92
C ASP A 84 -2.33 -16.31 24.35
N GLY A 85 -3.61 -15.95 24.22
CA GLY A 85 -4.12 -14.62 24.57
C GLY A 85 -3.79 -13.51 23.56
N ILE A 86 -3.18 -13.85 22.42
CA ILE A 86 -2.87 -12.93 21.32
C ILE A 86 -3.70 -13.30 20.10
N THR A 87 -4.28 -12.31 19.44
CA THR A 87 -4.97 -12.44 18.15
C THR A 87 -4.05 -11.92 17.05
N TYR A 88 -3.74 -12.80 16.10
CA TYR A 88 -2.93 -12.55 14.93
C TYR A 88 -3.85 -12.20 13.77
N LEU A 89 -3.72 -10.98 13.25
CA LEU A 89 -4.45 -10.50 12.08
C LEU A 89 -3.49 -10.45 10.90
N SER A 90 -3.60 -11.41 9.98
CA SER A 90 -2.61 -11.66 8.91
C SER A 90 -3.24 -11.47 7.53
N HIS A 91 -2.39 -11.46 6.49
CA HIS A 91 -2.81 -11.28 5.09
C HIS A 91 -3.38 -9.89 4.80
N ILE A 92 -2.80 -8.86 5.41
CA ILE A 92 -3.06 -7.45 5.09
C ILE A 92 -1.94 -6.96 4.18
N ASP A 93 -2.25 -6.40 3.01
CA ASP A 93 -1.21 -5.79 2.17
C ASP A 93 -0.69 -4.51 2.83
N ILE A 94 0.63 -4.39 2.95
CA ILE A 94 1.29 -3.23 3.52
C ILE A 94 0.95 -1.93 2.79
N THR A 95 0.64 -1.97 1.48
CA THR A 95 0.32 -0.77 0.70
C THR A 95 -0.92 -0.06 1.18
N ASP A 96 -1.85 -0.83 1.74
CA ASP A 96 -3.18 -0.38 2.07
C ASP A 96 -3.32 -0.04 3.56
N VAL A 97 -2.30 -0.36 4.37
CA VAL A 97 -2.28 -0.08 5.82
C VAL A 97 -2.59 1.39 6.12
N LYS A 98 -2.14 2.32 5.28
CA LYS A 98 -2.41 3.76 5.45
C LYS A 98 -3.85 4.17 5.13
N GLU A 99 -4.59 3.37 4.36
CA GLU A 99 -6.00 3.62 4.07
C GLU A 99 -6.88 3.30 5.27
N TYR A 100 -6.48 2.28 6.06
CA TYR A 100 -7.25 1.83 7.21
C TYR A 100 -6.70 2.31 8.54
N LEU A 101 -5.42 2.67 8.64
CA LEU A 101 -4.80 3.08 9.89
C LEU A 101 -4.20 4.48 9.73
N SER A 102 -4.85 5.46 10.35
CA SER A 102 -4.27 6.80 10.49
C SER A 102 -3.07 6.79 11.44
N LYS A 103 -2.22 7.82 11.35
CA LYS A 103 -1.05 7.95 12.24
C LYS A 103 -1.46 8.04 13.72
N GLU A 104 -2.57 8.71 14.00
CA GLU A 104 -3.12 8.87 15.36
C GLU A 104 -3.62 7.54 15.91
N GLU A 105 -4.35 6.77 15.11
CA GLU A 105 -4.80 5.41 15.47
C GLU A 105 -3.61 4.46 15.66
N PHE A 106 -2.61 4.51 14.77
CA PHE A 106 -1.37 3.73 14.92
C PHE A 106 -0.70 4.02 16.28
N ALA A 107 -0.50 5.29 16.60
CA ALA A 107 0.12 5.70 17.87
C ALA A 107 -0.71 5.25 19.08
N LYS A 108 -2.04 5.41 19.01
CA LYS A 108 -2.98 4.98 20.05
C LYS A 108 -2.94 3.46 20.27
N PHE A 109 -3.06 2.69 19.20
CA PHE A 109 -3.08 1.23 19.24
C PHE A 109 -1.73 0.64 19.64
N LYS A 110 -0.62 1.21 19.15
CA LYS A 110 0.72 0.84 19.60
C LYS A 110 0.90 1.14 21.08
N GLY A 111 0.45 2.31 21.55
CA GLY A 111 0.48 2.68 22.97
C GLY A 111 -0.40 1.79 23.85
N ALA A 112 -1.48 1.22 23.30
CA ALA A 112 -2.35 0.27 23.99
C ALA A 112 -1.77 -1.16 24.08
N GLY A 113 -0.67 -1.46 23.36
CA GLY A 113 0.01 -2.76 23.40
C GLY A 113 -0.21 -3.65 22.16
N ILE A 114 -0.79 -3.12 21.07
CA ILE A 114 -0.78 -3.80 19.77
C ILE A 114 0.62 -3.76 19.20
N LYS A 115 1.15 -4.90 18.76
CA LYS A 115 2.45 -4.95 18.08
C LYS A 115 2.24 -4.97 16.57
N PHE A 116 2.86 -4.00 15.93
CA PHE A 116 2.94 -3.90 14.48
C PHE A 116 4.28 -4.45 14.01
N PRO A 117 4.35 -5.07 12.82
CA PRO A 117 5.61 -5.49 12.26
C PRO A 117 6.47 -4.26 11.89
N PRO A 118 7.81 -4.38 11.87
CA PRO A 118 8.72 -3.24 11.65
C PRO A 118 8.41 -2.44 10.39
N GLU A 119 7.92 -3.11 9.36
CA GLU A 119 7.60 -2.53 8.06
C GLU A 119 6.41 -1.57 8.15
N VAL A 120 5.41 -1.92 8.96
CA VAL A 120 4.30 -1.02 9.27
C VAL A 120 4.76 0.11 10.18
N GLU A 121 5.66 -0.14 11.11
CA GLU A 121 6.22 0.95 11.92
C GLU A 121 6.96 1.98 11.04
N ALA A 122 7.70 1.52 10.03
CA ALA A 122 8.39 2.38 9.07
C ALA A 122 7.42 3.25 8.24
N LEU A 123 6.18 2.80 8.01
CA LEU A 123 5.16 3.60 7.32
C LEU A 123 4.77 4.87 8.09
N PHE A 124 4.83 4.82 9.42
CA PHE A 124 4.39 5.88 10.33
C PHE A 124 5.54 6.58 11.07
N ALA A 125 6.78 6.11 10.90
CA ALA A 125 7.96 6.83 11.33
C ALA A 125 7.99 8.21 10.68
N ASP A 126 8.11 9.26 11.48
CA ASP A 126 8.35 10.60 10.95
C ASP A 126 9.63 10.56 10.11
N LYS A 127 9.51 10.84 8.80
CA LYS A 127 10.70 11.19 8.03
C LYS A 127 11.32 12.38 8.76
N PRO A 128 12.64 12.37 9.09
CA PRO A 128 13.27 13.57 9.56
C PRO A 128 13.00 14.65 8.54
N LYS A 129 12.27 15.69 8.96
CA LYS A 129 12.10 16.90 8.19
C LYS A 129 13.52 17.37 7.94
N ASN A 130 13.97 17.33 6.70
CA ASN A 130 15.27 17.85 6.33
C ASN A 130 15.17 19.37 6.48
N GLU A 131 15.29 19.87 7.71
CA GLU A 131 15.49 21.28 8.02
C GLU A 131 16.85 21.63 7.43
N LYS A 132 16.85 22.04 6.17
CA LYS A 132 17.94 22.85 5.65
C LYS A 132 18.03 24.06 6.58
N PRO A 133 19.18 24.34 7.20
CA PRO A 133 19.37 25.62 7.86
C PRO A 133 19.33 26.66 6.74
N THR A 134 18.27 27.47 6.71
CA THR A 134 18.31 28.74 6.00
C THR A 134 19.36 29.60 6.69
N ALA A 135 20.52 29.70 6.06
CA ALA A 135 21.58 30.64 6.39
C ALA A 135 21.18 32.07 5.98
#